data_AF-A0A972TZQ7-F1
#
_entry.id   AF-A0A972TZQ7-F1
#
_cell.length_a   1.000
_cell.length_b   1.000
_cell.length_c   1.000
_cell.angle_alpha   90.00
_cell.angle_beta   90.00
_cell.angle_gamma   90.00
#
_symmetry.space_group_name_H-M   'P 1'
#
loop_
_entity.id
_entity.type
_entity.pdbx_description
1 polymer ?
#
loop_
_entity_poly.entity_id
_entity_poly.type
_entity_poly.pdbx_seq_one_letter_code
_entity_poly.pdbx_strand_id
1 'polypeptide(L)'
;MKILEIKRHLNKPDESYLCDLFKRDSSYLVLKYVSEQPGRVASVTFEVGSTTYAYYRTGSGYVLWRMLGPDHELRGHLFHICKDQVVSEGRVEYLDLLLDIWIDADGKLSILDRDEVEECATKG
;
A
#
# COMPACT_ATOMS: atom_id res chain seq x y z
N MET A 1 10.42 -13.38 -9.73
CA MET A 1 9.46 -14.27 -9.04
C MET A 1 8.23 -13.45 -8.74
N LYS A 2 7.03 -14.02 -8.93
CA LYS A 2 5.78 -13.33 -8.61
C LYS A 2 5.30 -13.70 -7.20
N ILE A 3 4.68 -12.74 -6.52
CA ILE A 3 4.04 -12.91 -5.21
C ILE A 3 2.60 -12.42 -5.33
N LEU A 4 1.66 -13.17 -4.76
CA LEU A 4 0.27 -12.75 -4.66
C LEU A 4 0.09 -11.84 -3.44
N GLU A 5 -0.25 -10.57 -3.66
CA GLU A 5 -0.77 -9.70 -2.61
C GLU A 5 -2.29 -9.87 -2.52
N ILE A 6 -2.80 -10.02 -1.31
CA ILE A 6 -4.23 -10.06 -1.02
C ILE A 6 -4.56 -8.96 -0.02
N LYS A 7 -5.31 -7.96 -0.48
CA LYS A 7 -5.81 -6.87 0.36
C LYS A 7 -7.25 -7.21 0.75
N ARG A 8 -7.46 -7.57 2.02
CA ARG A 8 -8.80 -7.82 2.58
C ARG A 8 -9.42 -6.49 2.98
N HIS A 9 -10.73 -6.38 2.81
CA HIS A 9 -11.46 -5.14 3.07
C HIS A 9 -12.62 -5.32 4.03
N LEU A 10 -12.93 -4.28 4.80
CA LEU A 10 -14.08 -4.26 5.72
C LEU A 10 -15.39 -3.93 5.01
N ASN A 11 -15.35 -3.03 4.02
CA ASN A 11 -16.53 -2.37 3.45
C ASN A 11 -16.74 -2.65 1.95
N LYS A 12 -15.83 -3.38 1.30
CA LYS A 12 -15.86 -3.70 -0.13
C LYS A 12 -15.26 -5.10 -0.39
N PRO A 13 -15.40 -5.66 -1.60
CA PRO A 13 -14.78 -6.94 -1.93
C PRO A 13 -13.25 -6.90 -1.83
N ASP A 14 -12.65 -8.03 -1.49
CA ASP A 14 -11.20 -8.19 -1.43
C ASP A 14 -10.54 -7.92 -2.79
N GLU A 15 -9.33 -7.38 -2.75
CA GLU A 15 -8.50 -7.12 -3.93
C GLU A 15 -7.28 -8.05 -3.95
N SER A 16 -6.81 -8.40 -5.13
CA SER A 16 -5.66 -9.28 -5.29
C SER A 16 -4.79 -8.85 -6.46
N TYR A 17 -3.48 -8.83 -6.24
CA TYR A 17 -2.50 -8.35 -7.21
C TYR A 17 -1.33 -9.32 -7.33
N LEU A 18 -0.92 -9.62 -8.56
CA LEU A 18 0.25 -10.45 -8.80
C LEU A 18 1.47 -9.56 -9.04
N CYS A 19 2.29 -9.41 -8.00
CA CYS A 19 3.36 -8.42 -7.93
C CYS A 19 4.74 -9.05 -8.15
N ASP A 20 5.71 -8.24 -8.59
CA ASP A 20 7.11 -8.68 -8.66
C ASP A 20 7.77 -8.65 -7.29
N LEU A 21 8.42 -9.74 -6.91
CA LEU A 21 9.28 -9.77 -5.74
C LEU A 21 10.49 -8.87 -5.98
N PHE A 22 10.68 -7.86 -5.14
CA PHE A 22 11.89 -7.04 -5.13
C PHE A 22 12.90 -7.53 -4.09
N LYS A 23 12.45 -7.76 -2.86
CA LYS A 23 13.31 -8.23 -1.77
C LYS A 23 12.52 -9.09 -0.79
N ARG A 24 13.19 -10.11 -0.24
CA ARG A 24 12.64 -10.96 0.81
C ARG A 24 13.65 -11.18 1.91
N ASP A 25 13.14 -11.29 3.13
CA ASP A 25 13.87 -11.69 4.33
C ASP A 25 12.98 -12.62 5.17
N SER A 26 13.44 -13.05 6.35
CA SER A 26 12.72 -13.96 7.23
C SER A 26 11.44 -13.33 7.81
N SER A 27 11.40 -12.02 8.00
CA SER A 27 10.26 -11.32 8.61
C SER A 27 9.60 -10.26 7.73
N TYR A 28 10.19 -9.91 6.58
CA TYR A 28 9.65 -8.86 5.71
C TYR A 28 9.78 -9.20 4.22
N LEU A 29 8.96 -8.52 3.44
CA LEU A 29 8.82 -8.64 2.01
C LEU A 29 8.73 -7.24 1.39
N VAL A 30 9.40 -7.04 0.28
CA VAL A 30 9.24 -5.84 -0.54
C VAL A 30 8.79 -6.26 -1.93
N LEU A 31 7.64 -5.75 -2.34
CA LEU A 31 7.09 -5.93 -3.67
C LEU A 31 7.34 -4.68 -4.51
N LYS A 32 7.53 -4.86 -5.81
CA LYS A 32 7.63 -3.77 -6.77
C LYS A 32 6.43 -3.78 -7.69
N TYR A 33 5.82 -2.62 -7.85
CA TYR A 33 4.79 -2.34 -8.84
C TYR A 33 5.26 -1.20 -9.75
N VAL A 34 4.96 -1.30 -11.04
CA VAL A 34 5.16 -0.22 -12.01
C VAL A 34 3.80 0.12 -12.58
N SER A 35 3.40 1.38 -12.46
CA SER A 35 2.09 1.85 -12.90
C SER A 35 1.98 1.76 -14.41
N GLU A 36 1.03 0.96 -14.89
CA GLU A 36 0.70 0.88 -16.32
C GLU A 36 -0.32 1.95 -16.75
N GLN A 37 -0.97 2.59 -15.78
CA GLN A 37 -1.96 3.64 -15.96
C GLN A 37 -1.67 4.79 -15.00
N PRO A 38 -2.05 6.03 -15.34
CA PRO A 38 -1.92 7.15 -14.41
C PRO A 38 -2.83 6.94 -13.20
N GLY A 39 -2.37 7.39 -12.04
CA GLY A 39 -3.09 7.30 -10.78
C GLY A 39 -2.92 8.56 -9.93
N ARG A 40 -3.60 8.61 -8.80
CA ARG A 40 -3.50 9.73 -7.86
C ARG A 40 -3.55 9.23 -6.43
N VAL A 41 -2.68 9.76 -5.58
CA VAL A 41 -2.72 9.60 -4.13
C VAL A 41 -2.67 10.99 -3.51
N ALA A 42 -3.58 11.29 -2.58
CA ALA A 42 -3.77 12.63 -2.06
C ALA A 42 -3.86 13.67 -3.21
N SER A 43 -3.02 14.71 -3.18
CA SER A 43 -2.92 15.73 -4.24
C SER A 43 -1.86 15.43 -5.30
N VAL A 44 -1.22 14.26 -5.26
CA VAL A 44 -0.08 13.92 -6.13
C VAL A 44 -0.52 12.97 -7.24
N THR A 45 -0.22 13.34 -8.49
CA THR A 45 -0.45 12.51 -9.67
C THR A 45 0.77 11.63 -9.94
N PHE A 46 0.50 10.35 -10.23
CA PHE A 46 1.49 9.37 -10.65
C PHE A 46 1.28 9.03 -12.10
N GLU A 47 2.30 9.25 -12.91
CA GLU A 47 2.28 8.95 -14.34
C GLU A 47 2.54 7.45 -14.59
N VAL A 48 2.25 7.01 -15.82
CA VAL A 48 2.68 5.68 -16.29
C VAL A 48 4.20 5.56 -16.13
N GLY A 49 4.67 4.41 -15.65
CA GLY A 49 6.07 4.17 -15.34
C GLY A 49 6.49 4.56 -13.92
N SER A 50 5.62 5.23 -13.15
CA SER A 50 5.83 5.43 -11.71
C SER A 50 6.04 4.09 -11.01
N THR A 51 6.93 4.05 -10.02
CA THR A 51 7.29 2.83 -9.31
C THR A 51 6.88 2.91 -7.85
N THR A 52 6.19 1.87 -7.38
CA THR A 52 5.89 1.68 -5.96
C THR A 52 6.69 0.51 -5.41
N TYR A 53 7.37 0.75 -4.29
CA TYR A 53 7.93 -0.31 -3.45
C TYR A 53 7.06 -0.47 -2.22
N ALA A 54 6.36 -1.60 -2.13
CA ALA A 54 5.46 -1.89 -1.02
C ALA A 54 6.15 -2.81 -0.01
N TYR A 55 6.22 -2.38 1.24
CA TYR A 55 6.92 -3.03 2.34
C TYR A 55 5.91 -3.69 3.28
N TYR A 56 6.10 -4.99 3.50
CA TYR A 56 5.28 -5.81 4.35
C TYR A 56 6.15 -6.49 5.41
N ARG A 57 5.65 -6.57 6.63
CA ARG A 57 6.22 -7.27 7.76
C ARG A 57 5.10 -7.93 8.57
N THR A 58 5.22 -9.24 8.82
CA THR A 58 4.23 -9.97 9.62
C THR A 58 4.01 -9.30 10.98
N GLY A 59 2.74 -9.09 11.34
CA GLY A 59 2.34 -8.41 12.59
C GLY A 59 2.48 -6.89 12.58
N SER A 60 2.86 -6.27 11.46
CA SER A 60 2.85 -4.80 11.31
C SER A 60 1.42 -4.25 11.28
N GLY A 61 1.22 -3.07 11.88
CA GLY A 61 -0.03 -2.31 11.84
C GLY A 61 -0.22 -1.47 10.59
N TYR A 62 0.67 -1.60 9.60
CA TYR A 62 0.56 -0.90 8.32
C TYR A 62 1.33 -1.62 7.20
N VAL A 63 0.95 -1.32 5.96
CA VAL A 63 1.76 -1.51 4.75
C VAL A 63 2.34 -0.16 4.36
N LEU A 64 3.66 -0.10 4.09
CA LEU A 64 4.31 1.13 3.63
C LEU A 64 4.54 1.05 2.12
N TRP A 65 4.02 2.01 1.38
CA TRP A 65 4.37 2.24 -0.02
C TRP A 65 5.33 3.41 -0.13
N ARG A 66 6.52 3.16 -0.68
CA ARG A 66 7.43 4.20 -1.14
C ARG A 66 7.20 4.42 -2.62
N MET A 67 6.71 5.60 -2.99
CA MET A 67 6.23 5.88 -4.34
C MET A 67 7.14 6.87 -5.06
N LEU A 68 7.58 6.50 -6.26
CA LEU A 68 8.49 7.28 -7.09
C LEU A 68 7.87 7.59 -8.45
N GLY A 69 8.22 8.73 -9.04
CA GLY A 69 7.88 9.05 -10.41
C GLY A 69 8.64 8.19 -11.43
N PRO A 70 8.34 8.32 -12.73
CA PRO A 70 9.07 7.64 -13.80
C PRO A 70 10.53 8.10 -13.90
N ASP A 71 10.84 9.29 -13.38
CA ASP A 71 12.18 9.86 -13.20
C ASP A 71 12.94 9.26 -12.00
N HIS A 72 12.33 8.32 -11.28
CA HIS A 72 12.85 7.74 -10.05
C HIS A 72 13.01 8.72 -8.88
N GLU A 73 12.40 9.90 -8.97
CA GLU A 73 12.33 10.84 -7.85
C GLU A 73 11.23 10.47 -6.87
N LEU A 74 11.49 10.63 -5.58
CA LEU A 74 10.51 10.35 -4.53
C LEU A 74 9.34 11.32 -4.64
N ARG A 75 8.12 10.78 -4.64
CA ARG A 75 6.88 11.59 -4.55
C ARG A 75 6.28 11.57 -3.15
N GLY A 76 6.49 10.48 -2.42
CA GLY A 76 6.11 10.39 -1.02
C GLY A 76 5.99 8.95 -0.54
N HIS A 77 5.42 8.82 0.65
CA HIS A 77 5.16 7.58 1.34
C HIS A 77 3.68 7.50 1.71
N LEU A 78 3.07 6.36 1.43
CA LEU A 78 1.71 6.05 1.84
C LEU A 78 1.75 4.91 2.87
N PHE A 79 1.12 5.11 4.01
CA PHE A 79 0.94 4.10 5.04
C PHE A 79 -0.51 3.68 5.03
N HIS A 80 -0.78 2.48 4.53
CA HIS A 80 -2.08 1.86 4.68
C HIS A 80 -2.18 1.27 6.06
N ILE A 81 -3.07 1.80 6.92
CA ILE A 81 -3.27 1.24 8.25
C ILE A 81 -4.02 -0.07 8.11
N CYS A 82 -3.44 -1.13 8.70
CA CYS A 82 -3.95 -2.48 8.52
C CYS A 82 -3.76 -3.32 9.78
N LYS A 83 -4.34 -4.51 9.79
CA LYS A 83 -4.05 -5.55 10.77
C LYS A 83 -3.92 -6.92 10.11
N ASP A 84 -3.58 -7.92 10.92
CA ASP A 84 -3.50 -9.33 10.51
C ASP A 84 -2.58 -9.55 9.30
N GLN A 85 -1.52 -8.73 9.20
CA GLN A 85 -0.57 -8.82 8.12
C GLN A 85 0.27 -10.08 8.26
N VAL A 86 0.25 -10.94 7.24
CA VAL A 86 0.96 -12.22 7.19
C VAL A 86 1.75 -12.32 5.88
N VAL A 87 3.07 -12.42 6.01
CA VAL A 87 3.97 -12.76 4.91
C VAL A 87 4.22 -14.26 4.92
N SER A 88 3.88 -14.97 3.84
CA SER A 88 4.13 -16.40 3.69
C SER A 88 4.82 -16.72 2.36
N GLU A 89 5.09 -17.98 2.07
CA GLU A 89 5.65 -18.37 0.77
C GLU A 89 4.66 -18.05 -0.36
N GLY A 90 5.13 -17.33 -1.38
CA GLY A 90 4.34 -17.00 -2.57
C GLY A 90 3.24 -15.95 -2.38
N ARG A 91 2.94 -15.49 -1.16
CA ARG A 91 1.88 -14.51 -0.91
C ARG A 91 2.12 -13.60 0.30
N VAL A 92 1.42 -12.48 0.32
CA VAL A 92 1.23 -11.62 1.49
C VAL A 92 -0.24 -11.22 1.58
N GLU A 93 -0.79 -11.21 2.79
CA GLU A 93 -2.17 -10.79 3.02
C GLU A 93 -2.29 -9.90 4.26
N TYR A 94 -3.26 -9.00 4.25
CA TYR A 94 -3.58 -8.09 5.37
C TYR A 94 -5.03 -7.63 5.28
N LEU A 95 -5.58 -7.19 6.41
CA LEU A 95 -6.87 -6.53 6.48
C LEU A 95 -6.68 -5.02 6.55
N ASP A 96 -7.11 -4.34 5.49
CA ASP A 96 -7.14 -2.89 5.40
C ASP A 96 -8.16 -2.30 6.39
N LEU A 97 -7.76 -1.26 7.11
CA LEU A 97 -8.58 -0.57 8.10
C LEU A 97 -9.06 0.80 7.61
N LEU A 98 -9.08 1.01 6.29
CA LEU A 98 -9.58 2.19 5.56
C LEU A 98 -8.76 3.47 5.76
N LEU A 99 -8.09 3.63 6.90
CA LEU A 99 -7.33 4.83 7.22
C LEU A 99 -5.96 4.81 6.54
N ASP A 100 -5.65 5.87 5.82
CA ASP A 100 -4.37 6.04 5.14
C ASP A 100 -3.63 7.29 5.65
N ILE A 101 -2.30 7.21 5.75
CA ILE A 101 -1.44 8.36 6.06
C ILE A 101 -0.50 8.60 4.89
N TRP A 102 -0.59 9.79 4.30
CA TRP A 102 0.30 10.24 3.25
C TRP A 102 1.36 11.19 3.82
N ILE A 103 2.62 10.97 3.47
CA ILE A 103 3.73 11.88 3.75
C ILE A 103 4.37 12.23 2.40
N ASP A 104 4.29 13.49 1.98
CA ASP A 104 4.88 13.90 0.70
C ASP A 104 6.42 13.95 0.74
N ALA A 105 7.04 14.26 -0.40
CA ALA A 105 8.49 14.34 -0.54
C ALA A 105 9.16 15.38 0.38
N ASP A 106 8.42 16.42 0.79
CA ASP A 106 8.89 17.46 1.71
C ASP A 106 8.64 17.10 3.19
N GLY A 107 8.01 15.94 3.45
CA GLY A 107 7.72 15.45 4.79
C GLY A 107 6.40 15.96 5.37
N LYS A 108 5.55 16.63 4.58
CA LYS A 108 4.24 17.09 5.05
C LYS A 108 3.27 15.91 5.12
N LEU A 109 2.61 15.81 6.27
CA LEU A 109 1.67 14.74 6.58
C LEU A 109 0.22 15.15 6.25
N SER A 110 -0.51 14.22 5.64
CA SER A 110 -1.95 14.27 5.42
C SER A 110 -2.58 12.95 5.84
N ILE A 111 -3.76 13.02 6.46
CA ILE A 111 -4.55 11.83 6.80
C ILE A 111 -5.67 11.74 5.79
N LEU A 112 -5.80 10.59 5.14
CA LEU A 112 -6.76 10.32 4.08
C LEU A 112 -7.91 9.44 4.61
N ASP A 113 -9.03 9.45 3.90
CA ASP A 113 -10.14 8.50 4.04
C ASP A 113 -10.76 8.41 5.46
N ARG A 114 -10.70 9.52 6.21
CA ARG A 114 -11.34 9.63 7.53
C ARG A 114 -12.85 9.45 7.48
N ASP A 115 -13.47 9.96 6.42
CA ASP A 115 -14.89 9.82 6.12
C ASP A 115 -15.27 8.36 5.88
N GLU A 116 -14.47 7.59 5.13
CA GLU A 116 -14.72 6.15 4.94
C GLU A 116 -14.66 5.37 6.26
N VAL A 117 -13.71 5.72 7.15
CA VAL A 117 -13.60 5.13 8.49
C VAL A 117 -14.85 5.43 9.32
N GLU A 118 -15.29 6.68 9.35
CA GLU A 118 -16.50 7.10 10.08
C GLU A 118 -17.75 6.40 9.56
N GLU A 119 -17.91 6.31 8.24
CA GLU A 119 -19.02 5.58 7.62
C GLU A 119 -18.99 4.08 7.97
N CYS A 120 -17.84 3.44 7.93
CA CYS A 120 -17.72 2.02 8.26
C CYS A 120 -18.06 1.79 9.74
N ALA A 121 -17.53 2.63 10.64
CA ALA A 121 -17.78 2.51 12.08
C ALA A 121 -19.26 2.65 12.46
N THR A 122 -20.03 3.43 11.70
CA THR A 122 -21.49 3.58 11.94
C THR A 122 -22.32 2.38 11.45
N LYS A 123 -21.81 1.59 10.51
CA LYS A 123 -22.53 0.44 9.92
C LYS A 123 -22.34 -0.86 10.72
N GLY A 124 -21.35 -0.91 11.63
CA GLY A 124 -21.00 -2.10 12.42
C GLY A 124 -20.12 -3.07 11.66
#